data_AF-A0A2I0QNF6-F1
#
_entry.id   AF-A0A2I0QNF6-F1
#
_cell.length_a   1.000
_cell.length_b   1.000
_cell.length_c   1.000
_cell.angle_alpha   90.00
_cell.angle_beta   90.00
_cell.angle_gamma   90.00
#
_symmetry.space_group_name_H-M   'P 1'
#
loop_
_entity.id
_entity.type
_entity.pdbx_description
1 polymer ?
#
loop_
_entity_poly.entity_id
_entity_poly.type
_entity_poly.pdbx_seq_one_letter_code
_entity_poly.pdbx_strand_id
1 'polypeptide(L)'
;TATYFRAESHDTTRHLNEITAFDCEMSFVDTENDVMDVIEGLMKTILSEARDSEEVKILNKEISIPEKFPRLCYDECLLYLNEKNITIEWGGDIDTKCERVLGEVVKDKFGSELFFITKYPLKIKPFYTAPENFDADDKYSRAFDLEYKGVEISSGGQRVHIHNLLAERIKRCNLNPENFKFYLDAF
;
A
#
# COMPACT_ATOMS: atom_id res chain seq x y z
N THR A 1 -9.91 -10.27 -12.31
CA THR A 1 -9.03 -9.20 -12.81
C THR A 1 -9.86 -8.18 -13.56
N ALA A 2 -9.38 -6.94 -13.62
CA ALA A 2 -9.94 -5.89 -14.45
C ALA A 2 -8.80 -5.13 -15.15
N THR A 3 -9.11 -4.46 -16.27
CA THR A 3 -8.16 -3.60 -16.97
C THR A 3 -8.29 -2.17 -16.44
N TYR A 4 -7.18 -1.60 -15.99
CA TYR A 4 -7.08 -0.21 -15.53
C TYR A 4 -6.37 0.63 -16.57
N PHE A 5 -6.87 1.87 -16.73
CA PHE A 5 -6.29 2.86 -17.62
C PHE A 5 -5.74 4.01 -16.79
N ARG A 6 -4.47 4.33 -16.98
CA ARG A 6 -3.79 5.47 -16.34
C ARG A 6 -3.18 6.33 -17.43
N ALA A 7 -3.40 7.64 -17.37
CA ALA A 7 -2.77 8.59 -18.27
C ALA A 7 -1.47 9.08 -17.63
N GLU A 8 -0.46 8.21 -17.57
CA GLU A 8 0.82 8.55 -16.95
C GLU A 8 1.51 9.65 -17.75
N SER A 9 2.02 10.64 -17.04
CA SER A 9 2.64 11.83 -17.65
C SER A 9 4.08 11.59 -18.12
N HIS A 10 4.71 10.53 -17.62
CA HIS A 10 6.12 10.20 -17.88
C HIS A 10 6.27 8.69 -18.08
N ASP A 11 7.07 8.30 -19.07
CA ASP A 11 7.43 6.91 -19.28
C ASP A 11 8.46 6.46 -18.23
N THR A 12 8.17 5.36 -17.55
CA THR A 12 9.09 4.73 -16.58
C THR A 12 9.21 3.24 -16.85
N THR A 13 10.16 2.56 -16.21
CA THR A 13 10.29 1.10 -16.31
C THR A 13 9.26 0.32 -15.49
N ARG A 14 8.35 1.00 -14.79
CA ARG A 14 7.41 0.41 -13.81
C ARG A 14 5.95 0.76 -14.07
N HIS A 15 5.68 1.77 -14.89
CA HIS A 15 4.33 2.24 -15.17
C HIS A 15 3.94 1.94 -16.62
N LEU A 16 2.66 1.60 -16.81
CA LEU A 16 2.03 1.42 -18.10
C LEU A 16 0.69 2.16 -18.08
N ASN A 17 0.27 2.66 -19.23
CA ASN A 17 -1.02 3.35 -19.37
C ASN A 17 -2.22 2.37 -19.37
N GLU A 18 -1.95 1.08 -19.59
CA GLU A 18 -2.93 0.00 -19.51
C GLU A 18 -2.33 -1.15 -18.70
N ILE A 19 -3.01 -1.55 -17.62
CA ILE A 19 -2.57 -2.64 -16.74
C ILE A 19 -3.72 -3.58 -16.43
N THR A 20 -3.42 -4.86 -16.21
CA THR A 20 -4.38 -5.80 -15.60
C THR A 20 -4.16 -5.81 -14.10
N ALA A 21 -5.18 -5.44 -13.34
CA ALA A 21 -5.14 -5.40 -11.88
C ALA A 21 -6.02 -6.49 -11.26
N PHE A 22 -5.65 -6.85 -10.03
CA PHE A 22 -6.46 -7.66 -9.13
C PHE A 22 -6.89 -6.78 -7.97
N ASP A 23 -8.20 -6.68 -7.79
CA ASP A 23 -8.80 -5.90 -6.71
C ASP A 23 -9.65 -6.79 -5.84
N CYS A 24 -9.63 -6.48 -4.55
CA CYS A 24 -10.38 -7.19 -3.53
C CYS A 24 -10.84 -6.17 -2.49
N GLU A 25 -12.09 -6.29 -2.07
CA GLU A 25 -12.64 -5.55 -0.94
C GLU A 25 -13.28 -6.56 0.01
N MET A 26 -13.15 -6.34 1.32
CA MET A 26 -13.73 -7.23 2.33
C MET A 26 -14.50 -6.42 3.38
N SER A 27 -15.65 -6.94 3.78
CA SER A 27 -16.50 -6.39 4.85
C SER A 27 -16.27 -7.11 6.17
N PHE A 28 -16.69 -6.51 7.28
CA PHE A 28 -16.59 -7.07 8.63
C PHE A 28 -15.14 -7.30 9.12
N VAL A 29 -14.22 -6.44 8.67
CA VAL A 29 -12.87 -6.35 9.25
C VAL A 29 -12.89 -5.52 10.53
N ASP A 30 -12.04 -5.87 11.48
CA ASP A 30 -11.78 -5.06 12.67
C ASP A 30 -10.79 -3.94 12.33
N THR A 31 -9.74 -4.27 11.57
CA THR A 31 -8.71 -3.30 11.16
C THR A 31 -8.14 -3.62 9.77
N GLU A 32 -7.31 -2.72 9.24
CA GLU A 32 -6.53 -2.97 8.02
C GLU A 32 -5.55 -4.16 8.13
N ASN A 33 -5.25 -4.64 9.35
CA ASN A 33 -4.43 -5.84 9.53
C ASN A 33 -5.09 -7.10 8.98
N ASP A 34 -6.43 -7.20 9.06
CA ASP A 34 -7.17 -8.35 8.50
C ASP A 34 -6.99 -8.39 6.98
N VAL A 35 -6.98 -7.22 6.33
CA VAL A 35 -6.73 -7.08 4.89
C VAL A 35 -5.29 -7.45 4.55
N MET A 36 -4.31 -6.96 5.32
CA MET A 36 -2.90 -7.30 5.12
C MET A 36 -2.63 -8.79 5.31
N ASP A 37 -3.29 -9.45 6.28
CA ASP A 37 -3.17 -10.89 6.50
C ASP A 37 -3.65 -11.71 5.29
N VAL A 38 -4.77 -11.29 4.67
CA VAL A 38 -5.27 -11.92 3.44
C VAL A 38 -4.33 -11.69 2.26
N ILE A 39 -3.83 -10.46 2.07
CA ILE A 39 -2.86 -10.16 1.01
C ILE A 39 -1.57 -10.96 1.21
N GLU A 40 -1.08 -11.06 2.44
CA GLU A 40 0.11 -11.85 2.77
C GLU A 40 -0.09 -13.33 2.44
N GLY A 41 -1.23 -13.92 2.82
CA GLY A 41 -1.58 -15.31 2.47
C GLY A 41 -1.70 -15.54 0.96
N LEU A 42 -2.34 -14.61 0.24
CA LEU A 42 -2.44 -14.64 -1.22
C LEU A 42 -1.04 -14.62 -1.86
N MET A 43 -0.19 -13.69 -1.44
CA MET A 43 1.17 -13.56 -1.99
C MET A 43 2.03 -14.78 -1.70
N LYS A 44 1.96 -15.36 -0.49
CA LYS A 44 2.65 -16.62 -0.19
C LYS A 44 2.20 -17.75 -1.10
N THR A 45 0.90 -17.84 -1.38
CA THR A 45 0.33 -18.85 -2.28
C THR A 45 0.87 -18.65 -3.70
N ILE A 46 0.77 -17.43 -4.25
CA ILE A 46 1.27 -17.10 -5.59
C ILE A 46 2.76 -17.40 -5.72
N LEU A 47 3.57 -16.96 -4.75
CA LEU A 47 5.01 -17.14 -4.76
C LEU A 47 5.42 -18.60 -4.61
N SER A 48 4.67 -19.40 -3.83
CA SER A 48 4.95 -20.84 -3.69
C SER A 48 4.68 -21.58 -4.98
N GLU A 49 3.54 -21.33 -5.62
CA GLU A 49 3.20 -21.92 -6.93
C GLU A 49 4.23 -21.52 -8.00
N ALA A 50 4.64 -20.24 -8.01
CA ALA A 50 5.66 -19.77 -8.94
C ALA A 50 7.03 -20.41 -8.67
N ARG A 51 7.46 -20.52 -7.41
CA ARG A 51 8.78 -21.05 -7.04
C ARG A 51 9.01 -22.47 -7.56
N ASP A 52 7.97 -23.28 -7.56
CA ASP A 52 8.05 -24.70 -7.90
C ASP A 52 7.83 -24.95 -9.41
N SER A 53 7.52 -23.88 -10.16
CA SER A 53 7.25 -23.91 -11.60
C SER A 53 8.51 -24.16 -12.44
N GLU A 54 8.32 -24.71 -13.64
CA GLU A 54 9.44 -24.98 -14.56
C GLU A 54 9.98 -23.69 -15.17
N GLU A 55 9.13 -22.70 -15.39
CA GLU A 55 9.48 -21.38 -15.91
C GLU A 55 10.49 -20.67 -15.00
N VAL A 56 10.33 -20.74 -13.68
CA VAL A 56 11.27 -20.13 -12.73
C VAL A 56 12.64 -20.81 -12.78
N LYS A 57 12.69 -22.13 -12.97
CA LYS A 57 13.95 -22.87 -13.17
C LYS A 57 14.63 -22.48 -14.47
N ILE A 58 13.88 -22.36 -15.56
CA ILE A 58 14.39 -21.90 -16.87
C ILE A 58 14.98 -20.49 -16.74
N LEU A 59 14.32 -19.61 -15.98
CA LEU A 59 14.80 -18.25 -15.72
C LEU A 59 15.98 -18.19 -14.74
N ASN A 60 16.36 -19.32 -14.13
CA ASN A 60 17.40 -19.44 -13.10
C ASN A 60 17.21 -18.40 -11.98
N LYS A 61 15.98 -18.33 -11.46
CA LYS A 61 15.61 -17.42 -10.36
C LYS A 61 15.29 -18.20 -9.10
N GLU A 62 15.64 -17.62 -7.97
CA GLU A 62 15.23 -18.09 -6.65
C GLU A 62 14.13 -17.16 -6.11
N ILE A 63 13.09 -17.76 -5.53
CA ILE A 63 11.98 -17.04 -4.89
C ILE A 63 12.06 -17.31 -3.39
N SER A 64 12.40 -16.26 -2.63
CA SER A 64 12.33 -16.27 -1.18
C SER A 64 10.92 -15.93 -0.71
N ILE A 65 10.40 -16.73 0.22
CA ILE A 65 9.07 -16.53 0.82
C ILE A 65 9.26 -16.45 2.34
N PRO A 66 9.22 -15.24 2.92
CA PRO A 66 9.36 -15.08 4.37
C PRO A 66 8.13 -15.64 5.12
N GLU A 67 8.34 -16.13 6.34
CA GLU A 67 7.26 -16.66 7.19
C GLU A 67 6.22 -15.59 7.53
N LYS A 68 6.65 -14.33 7.70
CA LYS A 68 5.78 -13.17 7.91
C LYS A 68 6.37 -11.95 7.21
N PHE A 69 5.52 -11.09 6.65
CA PHE A 69 5.99 -9.86 6.01
C PHE A 69 6.16 -8.80 7.10
N PRO A 70 7.35 -8.19 7.27
CA PRO A 70 7.54 -7.07 8.19
C PRO A 70 6.51 -5.96 7.90
N ARG A 71 5.98 -5.36 8.96
CA ARG A 71 5.07 -4.21 8.87
C ARG A 71 5.75 -3.03 9.52
N LEU A 72 6.27 -2.12 8.69
CA LEU A 72 6.92 -0.91 9.15
C LEU A 72 5.91 0.22 9.09
N CYS A 73 5.83 1.05 10.12
CA CYS A 73 5.08 2.30 10.01
C CYS A 73 5.87 3.32 9.18
N TYR A 74 5.16 4.26 8.55
CA TYR A 74 5.75 5.33 7.75
C TYR A 74 6.88 6.06 8.51
N ASP A 75 6.71 6.31 9.80
CA ASP A 75 7.72 6.96 10.64
C ASP A 75 9.00 6.10 10.77
N GLU A 76 8.89 4.78 10.89
CA GLU A 76 10.05 3.86 10.88
C GLU A 76 10.77 3.89 9.53
N CYS A 77 10.01 3.93 8.43
CA CYS A 77 10.59 4.07 7.09
C CYS A 77 11.39 5.37 6.97
N LEU A 78 10.86 6.50 7.48
CA LEU A 78 11.59 7.77 7.49
C LEU A 78 12.88 7.68 8.32
N LEU A 79 12.86 7.01 9.47
CA LEU A 79 14.06 6.79 10.29
C LEU A 79 15.13 6.00 9.52
N TYR A 80 14.75 4.90 8.87
CA TYR A 80 15.69 4.09 8.08
C TYR A 80 16.24 4.81 6.85
N LEU A 81 15.42 5.63 6.18
CA LEU A 81 15.88 6.48 5.08
C LEU A 81 16.86 7.53 5.59
N ASN A 82 16.59 8.13 6.75
CA ASN A 82 17.49 9.11 7.36
C ASN A 82 18.84 8.49 7.78
N GLU A 83 18.86 7.24 8.27
CA GLU A 83 20.09 6.46 8.49
C GLU A 83 20.93 6.28 7.21
N LYS A 84 20.29 6.33 6.03
CA LYS A 84 20.92 6.27 4.72
C LYS A 84 21.17 7.67 4.11
N ASN A 85 21.08 8.74 4.91
CA ASN A 85 21.23 10.14 4.51
C ASN A 85 20.17 10.61 3.48
N ILE A 86 18.96 10.04 3.54
CA ILE A 86 17.80 10.48 2.77
C ILE A 86 16.78 11.05 3.76
N THR A 87 16.65 12.38 3.78
CA THR A 87 15.69 13.06 4.66
C THR A 87 14.42 13.37 3.88
N ILE A 88 13.28 12.91 4.39
CA ILE A 88 11.94 13.22 3.88
C ILE A 88 11.17 13.93 4.99
N GLU A 89 10.50 15.03 4.66
CA GLU A 89 9.63 15.71 5.61
C GLU A 89 8.39 14.85 5.93
N TRP A 90 7.81 15.02 7.11
CA TRP A 90 6.65 14.21 7.49
C TRP A 90 5.42 14.53 6.62
N GLY A 91 4.91 13.51 5.90
CA GLY A 91 3.92 13.69 4.85
C GLY A 91 4.50 13.99 3.46
N GLY A 92 5.80 13.82 3.28
CA GLY A 92 6.40 13.67 1.96
C GLY A 92 6.10 12.30 1.36
N ASP A 93 6.40 12.16 0.08
CA ASP A 93 6.21 10.92 -0.66
C ASP A 93 7.42 9.99 -0.47
N ILE A 94 7.17 8.68 -0.33
CA ILE A 94 8.23 7.67 -0.37
C ILE A 94 8.38 7.27 -1.83
N ASP A 95 9.23 7.99 -2.55
CA ASP A 95 9.39 7.78 -3.97
C ASP A 95 10.12 6.45 -4.32
N THR A 96 10.15 6.15 -5.61
CA THR A 96 10.87 5.03 -6.22
C THR A 96 12.33 4.85 -5.74
N LYS A 97 13.06 5.93 -5.45
CA LYS A 97 14.44 5.83 -4.96
C LYS A 97 14.43 5.38 -3.49
N CYS A 98 13.51 5.90 -2.71
CA CYS A 98 13.33 5.59 -1.30
C CYS A 98 12.82 4.16 -1.09
N GLU A 99 11.84 3.70 -1.88
CA GLU A 99 11.36 2.30 -1.90
C GLU A 99 12.53 1.32 -2.10
N ARG A 100 13.40 1.59 -3.08
CA ARG A 100 14.57 0.74 -3.36
C ARG A 100 15.52 0.63 -2.17
N VAL A 101 15.81 1.77 -1.53
CA VAL A 101 16.66 1.82 -0.33
C VAL A 101 16.01 1.09 0.84
N LEU A 102 14.70 1.26 1.03
CA LEU A 102 13.95 0.52 2.05
C LEU A 102 13.96 -0.99 1.78
N GLY A 103 13.83 -1.42 0.53
CA GLY A 103 13.96 -2.82 0.15
C GLY A 103 15.31 -3.43 0.53
N GLU A 104 16.41 -2.69 0.31
CA GLU A 104 17.75 -3.10 0.76
C GLU A 104 17.83 -3.17 2.30
N VAL A 105 17.33 -2.14 3.00
CA VAL A 105 17.31 -2.11 4.47
C VAL A 105 16.52 -3.27 5.06
N VAL A 106 15.35 -3.57 4.48
CA VAL A 106 14.48 -4.63 4.99
C VAL A 106 15.11 -5.99 4.77
N LYS A 107 15.74 -6.21 3.61
CA LYS A 107 16.50 -7.43 3.34
C LYS A 107 17.64 -7.62 4.34
N ASP A 108 18.40 -6.57 4.63
CA ASP A 108 19.53 -6.62 5.55
C ASP A 108 19.09 -6.84 7.02
N LYS A 109 18.04 -6.14 7.48
CA LYS A 109 17.60 -6.18 8.89
C LYS A 109 16.67 -7.35 9.21
N PHE A 110 15.80 -7.74 8.27
CA PHE A 110 14.73 -8.71 8.51
C PHE A 110 14.84 -9.97 7.63
N GLY A 111 15.79 -10.03 6.69
CA GLY A 111 15.91 -11.16 5.77
C GLY A 111 14.73 -11.30 4.81
N SER A 112 13.93 -10.24 4.63
CA SER A 112 12.71 -10.26 3.82
C SER A 112 12.86 -9.40 2.57
N GLU A 113 12.29 -9.87 1.45
CA GLU A 113 12.15 -9.08 0.23
C GLU A 113 10.75 -8.46 0.10
N LEU A 114 9.80 -8.87 0.96
CA LEU A 114 8.42 -8.38 1.01
C LEU A 114 8.18 -7.68 2.34
N PHE A 115 7.55 -6.52 2.32
CA PHE A 115 7.17 -5.82 3.56
C PHE A 115 6.01 -4.86 3.29
N PHE A 116 5.26 -4.55 4.34
CA PHE A 116 4.25 -3.52 4.32
C PHE A 116 4.82 -2.21 4.87
N ILE A 117 4.48 -1.10 4.24
CA ILE A 117 4.54 0.24 4.82
C ILE A 117 3.14 0.59 5.28
N THR A 118 2.97 0.96 6.54
CA THR A 118 1.69 1.18 7.20
C THR A 118 1.62 2.56 7.84
N LYS A 119 0.45 2.97 8.33
CA LYS A 119 0.28 4.23 9.08
C LYS A 119 0.77 5.46 8.32
N TYR A 120 0.46 5.51 7.02
CA TYR A 120 0.75 6.69 6.21
C TYR A 120 0.06 7.94 6.77
N PRO A 121 0.64 9.13 6.59
CA PRO A 121 -0.01 10.40 6.91
C PRO A 121 -1.39 10.51 6.25
N LEU A 122 -2.43 10.73 7.04
CA LEU A 122 -3.81 10.76 6.57
C LEU A 122 -4.07 11.83 5.52
N LYS A 123 -3.33 12.94 5.59
CA LYS A 123 -3.43 14.10 4.69
C LYS A 123 -2.99 13.81 3.25
N ILE A 124 -2.17 12.78 3.01
CA ILE A 124 -1.65 12.44 1.67
C ILE A 124 -2.37 11.26 1.03
N LYS A 125 -3.26 10.58 1.76
CA LYS A 125 -4.04 9.47 1.24
C LYS A 125 -5.45 9.94 0.79
N PRO A 126 -6.11 9.21 -0.13
CA PRO A 126 -7.43 9.59 -0.64
C PRO A 126 -8.50 9.80 0.45
N PHE A 127 -9.57 10.53 0.11
CA PHE A 127 -10.65 10.88 1.05
C PHE A 127 -11.33 9.65 1.67
N TYR A 128 -11.37 8.52 0.97
CA TYR A 128 -12.01 7.30 1.42
C TYR A 128 -11.17 6.48 2.41
N THR A 129 -9.89 6.82 2.61
CA THR A 129 -9.00 6.12 3.54
C THR A 129 -9.38 6.42 4.99
N ALA A 130 -9.56 5.39 5.80
CA ALA A 130 -9.90 5.52 7.21
C ALA A 130 -8.75 6.16 8.03
N PRO A 131 -9.06 7.05 8.99
CA PRO A 131 -8.11 7.43 10.02
C PRO A 131 -7.78 6.23 10.92
N GLU A 132 -6.61 6.26 11.56
CA GLU A 132 -6.26 5.26 12.59
C GLU A 132 -7.29 5.28 13.74
N ASN A 133 -7.66 6.45 14.23
CA ASN A 133 -8.77 6.64 15.17
C ASN A 133 -9.98 7.31 14.50
N PHE A 134 -11.13 6.65 14.51
CA PHE A 134 -12.39 7.18 13.95
C PHE A 134 -13.02 8.30 14.79
N ASP A 135 -12.71 8.36 16.08
CA ASP A 135 -13.34 9.29 17.04
C ASP A 135 -12.46 10.52 17.34
N ALA A 136 -11.30 10.64 16.71
CA ALA A 136 -10.36 11.73 16.94
C ALA A 136 -9.78 12.27 15.62
N ASP A 137 -9.32 13.53 15.63
CA ASP A 137 -8.53 14.05 14.52
C ASP A 137 -7.15 13.36 14.52
N ASP A 138 -7.02 12.34 13.68
CA ASP A 138 -5.81 11.52 13.60
C ASP A 138 -4.91 11.98 12.45
N LYS A 139 -3.59 11.97 12.71
CA LYS A 139 -2.59 12.25 11.70
C LYS A 139 -2.24 11.01 10.86
N TYR A 140 -2.51 9.82 11.37
CA TYR A 140 -2.25 8.56 10.67
C TYR A 140 -3.51 8.01 10.01
N SER A 141 -3.29 7.27 8.94
CA SER A 141 -4.31 6.52 8.22
C SER A 141 -4.13 5.03 8.40
N ARG A 142 -5.21 4.29 8.18
CA ARG A 142 -5.21 2.83 8.05
C ARG A 142 -4.89 2.37 6.63
N ALA A 143 -4.08 3.17 5.91
CA ALA A 143 -3.53 2.77 4.62
C ALA A 143 -2.24 1.99 4.80
N PHE A 144 -2.01 1.10 3.85
CA PHE A 144 -0.77 0.39 3.70
C PHE A 144 -0.40 0.23 2.22
N ASP A 145 0.89 0.10 1.96
CA ASP A 145 1.42 -0.33 0.67
C ASP A 145 2.26 -1.59 0.91
N LEU A 146 2.20 -2.56 -0.02
CA LEU A 146 3.00 -3.77 -0.04
C LEU A 146 4.13 -3.60 -1.05
N GLU A 147 5.34 -3.69 -0.54
CA GLU A 147 6.58 -3.58 -1.29
C GLU A 147 7.13 -4.98 -1.59
N TYR A 148 7.59 -5.21 -2.82
CA TYR A 148 8.38 -6.38 -3.18
C TYR A 148 9.69 -5.98 -3.87
N LYS A 149 10.83 -6.27 -3.22
CA LYS A 149 12.17 -5.90 -3.70
C LYS A 149 12.34 -4.38 -3.89
N GLY A 150 11.67 -3.59 -3.05
CA GLY A 150 11.72 -2.12 -3.09
C GLY A 150 10.99 -1.50 -4.27
N VAL A 151 9.84 -2.09 -4.60
CA VAL A 151 8.87 -1.59 -5.59
C VAL A 151 7.48 -1.88 -5.04
N GLU A 152 6.60 -0.87 -5.04
CA GLU A 152 5.19 -1.04 -4.69
C GLU A 152 4.52 -2.03 -5.66
N ILE A 153 3.87 -3.07 -5.13
CA ILE A 153 3.09 -4.03 -5.92
C ILE A 153 1.61 -4.03 -5.59
N SER A 154 1.22 -3.45 -4.45
CA SER A 154 -0.18 -3.30 -4.04
C SER A 154 -0.31 -2.17 -3.03
N SER A 155 -1.38 -1.41 -3.12
CA SER A 155 -1.79 -0.42 -2.12
C SER A 155 -3.21 -0.71 -1.63
N GLY A 156 -3.47 -0.42 -0.37
CA GLY A 156 -4.72 -0.77 0.29
C GLY A 156 -4.94 -0.04 1.59
N GLY A 157 -6.01 -0.41 2.30
CA GLY A 157 -6.31 0.12 3.61
C GLY A 157 -7.79 0.01 3.97
N GLN A 158 -8.08 0.19 5.26
CA GLN A 158 -9.47 0.27 5.71
C GLN A 158 -10.13 1.53 5.15
N ARG A 159 -11.40 1.40 4.74
CA ARG A 159 -12.20 2.52 4.22
C ARG A 159 -13.02 3.19 5.32
N VAL A 160 -13.29 4.48 5.13
CA VAL A 160 -14.24 5.21 5.97
C VAL A 160 -15.64 4.69 5.66
N HIS A 161 -16.24 3.99 6.62
CA HIS A 161 -17.59 3.44 6.49
C HIS A 161 -18.66 4.30 7.18
N ILE A 162 -18.26 5.37 7.88
CA ILE A 162 -19.18 6.30 8.54
C ILE A 162 -19.54 7.42 7.56
N HIS A 163 -20.79 7.45 7.09
CA HIS A 163 -21.29 8.40 6.08
C HIS A 163 -20.85 9.85 6.34
N ASN A 164 -21.11 10.36 7.55
CA ASN A 164 -20.83 11.77 7.86
C ASN A 164 -19.33 12.09 7.86
N LEU A 165 -18.50 11.18 8.37
CA LEU A 165 -17.04 11.33 8.35
C LEU A 165 -16.50 11.28 6.91
N LEU A 166 -17.05 10.40 6.07
CA LEU A 166 -16.68 10.29 4.67
C LEU A 166 -17.01 11.57 3.90
N ALA A 167 -18.22 12.12 4.08
CA ALA A 167 -18.63 13.38 3.49
C ALA A 167 -17.77 14.56 3.96
N GLU A 168 -17.35 14.58 5.23
CA GLU A 168 -16.42 15.59 5.75
C GLU A 168 -15.04 15.47 5.10
N ARG A 169 -14.51 14.25 4.96
CA ARG A 169 -13.20 14.02 4.34
C ARG A 169 -13.17 14.42 2.87
N ILE A 170 -14.24 14.19 2.11
CA ILE A 170 -14.37 14.69 0.73
C ILE A 170 -14.15 16.22 0.70
N LYS A 171 -14.79 16.96 1.63
CA LYS A 171 -14.60 18.42 1.74
C LYS A 171 -13.17 18.80 2.14
N ARG A 172 -12.55 18.08 3.08
CA ARG A 172 -11.15 18.32 3.52
C ARG A 172 -10.14 18.11 2.38
N CYS A 173 -10.44 17.19 1.45
CA CYS A 173 -9.66 16.99 0.22
C CYS A 173 -10.02 17.99 -0.90
N ASN A 174 -10.75 19.06 -0.59
CA ASN A 174 -11.15 20.11 -1.53
C ASN A 174 -12.01 19.61 -2.71
N LEU A 175 -12.83 18.59 -2.45
CA LEU A 175 -13.79 18.02 -3.40
C LEU A 175 -15.23 18.35 -2.98
N ASN A 176 -16.17 18.32 -3.93
CA ASN A 176 -17.58 18.56 -3.68
C ASN A 176 -18.34 17.24 -3.39
N PRO A 177 -18.88 17.02 -2.19
CA PRO A 177 -19.65 15.80 -1.85
C PRO A 177 -20.82 15.51 -2.77
N GLU A 178 -21.46 16.53 -3.35
CA GLU A 178 -22.58 16.33 -4.29
C GLU A 178 -22.17 15.53 -5.53
N ASN A 179 -20.90 15.65 -5.97
CA ASN A 179 -20.38 14.87 -7.08
C ASN A 179 -20.24 13.37 -6.74
N PHE A 180 -20.27 13.02 -5.45
CA PHE A 180 -20.14 11.67 -4.92
C PHE A 180 -21.45 11.16 -4.34
N LYS A 181 -22.59 11.83 -4.57
CA LYS A 181 -23.88 11.46 -3.96
C LYS A 181 -24.21 9.98 -4.14
N PHE A 182 -24.08 9.45 -5.36
CA PHE A 182 -24.34 8.04 -5.64
C PHE A 182 -23.46 7.09 -4.80
N TYR A 183 -22.20 7.46 -4.55
CA TYR A 183 -21.29 6.69 -3.71
C TYR A 183 -21.63 6.84 -2.23
N LEU A 184 -21.92 8.06 -1.77
CA LEU A 184 -22.28 8.35 -0.38
C LEU A 184 -23.60 7.68 0.04
N ASP A 185 -24.59 7.62 -0.84
CA ASP A 185 -25.91 7.01 -0.56
C ASP A 185 -25.82 5.51 -0.17
N ALA A 186 -24.68 4.85 -0.40
CA ALA A 186 -24.44 3.45 -0.05
C ALA A 186 -23.93 3.24 1.40
N PHE A 187 -23.69 4.31 2.17
CA PHE A 187 -23.12 4.29 3.53
C PHE A 187 -24.12 4.71 4.61
#